data_AF-A0AAE2RU06-F1
#
_entry.id   AF-A0AAE2RU06-F1
#
_cell.length_a   1.000
_cell.length_b   1.000
_cell.length_c   1.000
_cell.angle_alpha   90.00
_cell.angle_beta   90.00
_cell.angle_gamma   90.00
#
_symmetry.space_group_name_H-M   'P 1'
#
loop_
_entity.id
_entity.type
_entity.pdbx_description
1 polymer ?
#
loop_
_entity_poly.entity_id
_entity_poly.type
_entity_poly.pdbx_seq_one_letter_code
_entity_poly.pdbx_strand_id
1 'polypeptide(L)'
;MEELAVKKLSLQECLEDLQNEIRHGKNRDFFRVYSIETSGGKTYNTIKAIKDHYIFVRDNPFIKDKKRRFIFVTKFIEEGIEVAKEINKDEEEKIAMFYTPDKAIKNENCSSNFFECAKANTLILTHAMYSILCNPKKQEHKEYRKIFLKYKTLIIDEEINPVKDSLFTFSQGDTYWLTTLDSFTEQNLSKKLYQLMKPLLTLLKEDYKPENQLHRVECDYDRKEVDKLYEELMQGVQNIRNELFEDKYKCGETKCQKENLFKLLNGILLTYDSIDDNICLINPKRQIFSYNYKFDYLMLNNNIWLDASANFNKMYENGLFKVIDCPREIDHTNSKLIFHKIKTTTSSKNTDENFRRDISKYLIKEYSDQEILILSKDVECKQLAEKEEYLKNYPNFKYSNFEAMRGKNDWKDFKVCCYIHTYRWTSAYYIFLYEYFNDVILPDNDLITSNRKFVFKSKKSKSEWGFEKEELNEIMLSDMSSSMYQGLKRVQRNKQPKAIFDVFTDSINTIMTVKKTAIWNRN
;
A
#
# COMPACT_ATOMS: atom_id res chain seq x y z
N MET A 1 -23.17 -36.89 -3.27
CA MET A 1 -23.23 -35.57 -3.91
C MET A 1 -21.83 -35.28 -4.40
N GLU A 2 -21.60 -35.40 -5.70
CA GLU A 2 -20.33 -35.07 -6.33
C GLU A 2 -20.10 -33.55 -6.19
N GLU A 3 -18.97 -33.17 -5.62
CA GLU A 3 -18.46 -31.80 -5.74
C GLU A 3 -18.28 -31.54 -7.25
N LEU A 4 -19.14 -30.69 -7.81
CA LEU A 4 -18.94 -30.10 -9.13
C LEU A 4 -17.57 -29.41 -9.09
N ALA A 5 -16.56 -30.09 -9.64
CA ALA A 5 -15.23 -29.53 -9.79
C ALA A 5 -15.34 -28.22 -10.56
N VAL A 6 -15.18 -27.10 -9.86
CA VAL A 6 -15.11 -25.78 -10.47
C VAL A 6 -13.96 -25.83 -11.46
N LYS A 7 -14.28 -25.79 -12.76
CA LYS A 7 -13.28 -25.80 -13.84
C LYS A 7 -12.35 -24.61 -13.59
N LYS A 8 -11.09 -24.87 -13.22
CA LYS A 8 -10.08 -23.82 -13.13
C LYS A 8 -9.84 -23.25 -14.52
N LEU A 9 -9.99 -21.93 -14.66
CA LEU A 9 -9.69 -21.23 -15.90
C LEU A 9 -8.19 -21.35 -16.20
N SER A 10 -7.84 -21.48 -17.47
CA SER A 10 -6.49 -21.23 -17.97
C SER A 10 -6.17 -19.73 -17.92
N LEU A 11 -4.89 -19.36 -18.03
CA LEU A 11 -4.52 -17.94 -18.08
C LEU A 11 -5.19 -17.24 -19.26
N GLN A 12 -5.27 -17.92 -20.41
CA GLN A 12 -5.93 -17.40 -21.61
C GLN A 12 -7.43 -17.17 -21.36
N GLU A 13 -8.14 -18.12 -20.75
CA GLU A 13 -9.56 -17.95 -20.38
C GLU A 13 -9.74 -16.78 -19.38
N CYS A 14 -8.84 -16.62 -18.42
CA CYS A 14 -8.84 -15.47 -17.51
C CYS A 14 -8.65 -14.13 -18.24
N LEU A 15 -7.75 -14.07 -19.23
CA LEU A 15 -7.51 -12.87 -20.02
C LEU A 15 -8.70 -12.55 -20.93
N GLU A 16 -9.33 -13.57 -21.52
CA GLU A 16 -10.54 -13.42 -22.32
C GLU A 16 -11.74 -12.95 -21.47
N ASP A 17 -11.93 -13.52 -20.28
CA ASP A 17 -12.93 -13.06 -19.31
C ASP A 17 -12.70 -11.60 -18.91
N LEU A 18 -11.45 -11.20 -18.64
CA LEU A 18 -11.08 -9.81 -18.37
C LEU A 18 -11.46 -8.87 -19.53
N GLN A 19 -11.10 -9.21 -20.76
CA GLN A 19 -11.44 -8.39 -21.93
C GLN A 19 -12.96 -8.30 -22.13
N ASN A 20 -13.69 -9.38 -21.89
CA ASN A 20 -15.15 -9.40 -21.99
C ASN A 20 -15.79 -8.55 -20.89
N GLU A 21 -15.28 -8.63 -19.67
CA GLU A 21 -15.76 -7.83 -18.53
C GLU A 21 -15.52 -6.34 -18.76
N ILE A 22 -14.38 -5.94 -19.32
CA ILE A 22 -14.11 -4.53 -19.66
C ILE A 22 -15.16 -4.01 -20.66
N ARG A 23 -15.44 -4.80 -21.70
CA ARG A 23 -16.32 -4.40 -22.81
C ARG A 23 -17.81 -4.44 -22.45
N HIS A 24 -18.24 -5.40 -21.64
CA HIS A 24 -19.66 -5.73 -21.46
C HIS A 24 -20.11 -5.80 -20.00
N GLY A 25 -19.18 -5.75 -19.06
CA GLY A 25 -19.42 -5.95 -17.64
C GLY A 25 -20.38 -4.97 -16.97
N LYS A 26 -20.95 -5.41 -15.86
CA LYS A 26 -21.99 -4.69 -15.08
C LYS A 26 -21.89 -4.94 -13.56
N ASN A 27 -20.69 -5.08 -13.00
CA ASN A 27 -20.51 -5.32 -11.57
C ASN A 27 -20.64 -4.00 -10.80
N ARG A 28 -21.86 -3.67 -10.33
CA ARG A 28 -22.14 -2.41 -9.62
C ARG A 28 -21.76 -2.42 -8.15
N ASP A 29 -22.00 -3.55 -7.49
CA ASP A 29 -22.00 -3.64 -6.03
C ASP A 29 -20.73 -4.31 -5.47
N PHE A 30 -19.83 -4.78 -6.34
CA PHE A 30 -18.56 -5.41 -5.96
C PHE A 30 -17.51 -5.16 -7.04
N PHE A 31 -16.24 -5.30 -6.67
CA PHE A 31 -15.13 -5.34 -7.60
C PHE A 31 -14.91 -6.78 -8.08
N ARG A 32 -14.93 -6.99 -9.39
CA ARG A 32 -14.45 -8.25 -9.97
C ARG A 32 -12.92 -8.20 -10.02
N VAL A 33 -12.26 -9.03 -9.22
CA VAL A 33 -10.81 -8.98 -9.00
C VAL A 33 -10.13 -10.07 -9.79
N TYR A 34 -9.24 -9.71 -10.71
CA TYR A 34 -8.46 -10.67 -11.50
C TYR A 34 -7.09 -10.88 -10.87
N SER A 35 -6.84 -12.09 -10.40
CA SER A 35 -5.58 -12.50 -9.75
C SER A 35 -4.45 -12.87 -10.72
N ILE A 36 -4.46 -12.27 -11.91
CA ILE A 36 -3.49 -12.54 -12.98
C ILE A 36 -2.09 -12.16 -12.49
N GLU A 37 -1.17 -13.12 -12.57
CA GLU A 37 0.20 -12.99 -12.11
C GLU A 37 0.94 -11.82 -12.79
N THR A 38 1.85 -11.16 -12.07
CA THR A 38 2.73 -10.13 -12.64
C THR A 38 3.46 -10.70 -13.87
N SER A 39 3.43 -9.96 -14.98
CA SER A 39 3.88 -10.41 -16.33
C SER A 39 2.93 -11.32 -17.09
N GLY A 40 1.76 -11.66 -16.54
CA GLY A 40 0.70 -12.41 -17.22
C GLY A 40 -0.09 -11.60 -18.25
N GLY A 41 0.33 -10.38 -18.58
CA GLY A 41 -0.30 -9.55 -19.61
C GLY A 41 -1.55 -8.78 -19.18
N LYS A 42 -1.82 -8.63 -17.86
CA LYS A 42 -3.01 -7.92 -17.34
C LYS A 42 -3.19 -6.51 -17.95
N THR A 43 -2.18 -5.64 -17.84
CA THR A 43 -2.25 -4.24 -18.29
C THR A 43 -2.37 -4.16 -19.81
N TYR A 44 -1.61 -4.98 -20.54
CA TYR A 44 -1.67 -5.06 -22.01
C TYR A 44 -3.07 -5.46 -22.51
N ASN A 45 -3.66 -6.51 -21.93
CA ASN A 45 -4.99 -6.97 -22.33
C ASN A 45 -6.08 -5.97 -21.95
N THR A 46 -5.91 -5.25 -20.85
CA THR A 46 -6.79 -4.15 -20.49
C THR A 46 -6.72 -3.00 -21.49
N ILE A 47 -5.52 -2.54 -21.85
CA ILE A 47 -5.31 -1.50 -22.87
C ILE A 47 -5.96 -1.92 -24.19
N LYS A 48 -5.69 -3.16 -24.62
CA LYS A 48 -6.28 -3.72 -25.84
C LYS A 48 -7.81 -3.71 -25.79
N ALA A 49 -8.42 -4.18 -24.71
CA ALA A 49 -9.88 -4.21 -24.58
C ALA A 49 -10.52 -2.82 -24.62
N ILE A 50 -9.88 -1.82 -23.99
CA ILE A 50 -10.33 -0.42 -24.05
C ILE A 50 -10.27 0.11 -25.48
N LYS A 51 -9.15 -0.10 -26.17
CA LYS A 51 -8.94 0.35 -27.55
C LYS A 51 -9.91 -0.34 -28.52
N ASP A 52 -10.01 -1.66 -28.45
CA ASP A 52 -10.91 -2.46 -29.30
C ASP A 52 -12.37 -2.04 -29.10
N HIS A 53 -12.78 -1.73 -27.86
CA HIS A 53 -14.12 -1.21 -27.59
C HIS A 53 -14.37 0.13 -28.26
N TYR A 54 -13.40 1.04 -28.17
CA TYR A 54 -13.50 2.37 -28.78
C TYR A 54 -13.67 2.27 -30.30
N ILE A 55 -12.79 1.54 -30.97
CA ILE A 55 -12.81 1.34 -32.43
C ILE A 55 -14.14 0.72 -32.85
N PHE A 56 -14.56 -0.35 -32.18
CA PHE A 56 -15.83 -1.02 -32.48
C PHE A 56 -17.03 -0.06 -32.38
N VAL A 57 -17.07 0.79 -31.36
CA VAL A 57 -18.16 1.77 -31.17
C VAL A 57 -18.12 2.89 -32.21
N ARG A 58 -16.93 3.40 -32.55
CA ARG A 58 -16.72 4.43 -33.57
C ARG A 58 -17.22 3.95 -34.93
N ASP A 59 -16.84 2.73 -35.31
CA ASP A 59 -17.11 2.17 -36.62
C ASP A 59 -18.57 1.66 -36.75
N ASN A 60 -19.32 1.55 -35.64
CA ASN A 60 -20.70 1.06 -35.61
C ASN A 60 -21.66 2.11 -35.03
N PRO A 61 -22.14 3.07 -35.85
CA PRO A 61 -22.89 4.23 -35.37
C PRO A 61 -24.29 3.91 -34.80
N PHE A 62 -24.77 2.68 -34.91
CA PHE A 62 -26.08 2.26 -34.41
C PHE A 62 -26.02 1.69 -32.97
N ILE A 63 -24.82 1.51 -32.40
CA ILE A 63 -24.65 0.98 -31.05
C ILE A 63 -25.06 2.02 -30.01
N LYS A 64 -26.03 1.66 -29.15
CA LYS A 64 -26.50 2.52 -28.05
C LYS A 64 -25.47 2.66 -26.92
N ASP A 65 -24.53 1.72 -26.80
CA ASP A 65 -23.46 1.72 -25.79
C ASP A 65 -22.28 2.67 -26.12
N LYS A 66 -22.47 3.60 -27.07
CA LYS A 66 -21.58 4.75 -27.37
C LYS A 66 -21.15 5.61 -26.16
N LYS A 67 -21.68 5.32 -24.98
CA LYS A 67 -21.45 6.04 -23.74
C LYS A 67 -20.56 5.27 -22.75
N ARG A 68 -20.11 4.05 -23.07
CA ARG A 68 -19.21 3.32 -22.17
C ARG A 68 -17.81 3.92 -22.24
N ARG A 69 -17.57 4.77 -21.25
CA ARG A 69 -16.30 5.44 -20.99
C ARG A 69 -15.60 4.79 -19.80
N PHE A 70 -14.28 4.85 -19.79
CA PHE A 70 -13.44 4.14 -18.84
C PHE A 70 -12.71 5.10 -17.88
N ILE A 71 -12.66 4.73 -16.61
CA ILE A 71 -11.66 5.23 -15.68
C ILE A 71 -10.61 4.14 -15.50
N PHE A 72 -9.34 4.49 -15.68
CA PHE A 72 -8.22 3.62 -15.35
C PHE A 72 -7.40 4.25 -14.22
N VAL A 73 -7.18 3.52 -13.14
CA VAL A 73 -6.42 4.00 -11.98
C VAL A 73 -5.13 3.21 -11.85
N THR A 74 -4.00 3.90 -11.81
CA THR A 74 -2.64 3.35 -11.68
C THR A 74 -1.94 3.93 -10.45
N LYS A 75 -0.88 3.27 -9.96
CA LYS A 75 -0.09 3.76 -8.83
C LYS A 75 0.84 4.92 -9.19
N PHE A 76 1.49 4.89 -10.36
CA PHE A 76 2.56 5.83 -10.72
C PHE A 76 2.20 6.74 -11.89
N ILE A 77 2.81 7.93 -11.90
CA ILE A 77 2.56 8.92 -12.95
C ILE A 77 3.09 8.43 -14.30
N GLU A 78 4.31 7.88 -14.32
CA GLU A 78 4.97 7.39 -15.53
C GLU A 78 4.17 6.25 -16.17
N GLU A 79 3.62 5.36 -15.35
CA GLU A 79 2.74 4.29 -15.81
C GLU A 79 1.44 4.84 -16.41
N GLY A 80 0.83 5.86 -15.77
CA GLY A 80 -0.37 6.51 -16.30
C GLY A 80 -0.16 7.15 -17.68
N ILE A 81 0.99 7.79 -17.88
CA ILE A 81 1.39 8.37 -19.17
C ILE A 81 1.59 7.27 -20.22
N GLU A 82 2.27 6.18 -19.87
CA GLU A 82 2.51 5.08 -20.82
C GLU A 82 1.22 4.35 -21.19
N VAL A 83 0.31 4.12 -20.25
CA VAL A 83 -1.03 3.57 -20.53
C VAL A 83 -1.80 4.46 -21.49
N ALA A 84 -1.79 5.79 -21.28
CA ALA A 84 -2.45 6.74 -22.17
C ALA A 84 -1.87 6.68 -23.59
N LYS A 85 -0.55 6.70 -23.69
CA LYS A 85 0.19 6.60 -24.96
C LYS A 85 -0.12 5.31 -25.72
N GLU A 86 -0.13 4.16 -25.04
CA GLU A 86 -0.39 2.87 -25.70
C GLU A 86 -1.86 2.71 -26.12
N ILE A 87 -2.82 3.32 -25.41
CA ILE A 87 -4.22 3.37 -25.87
C ILE A 87 -4.37 4.25 -27.11
N ASN A 88 -3.68 5.40 -27.14
CA ASN A 88 -3.74 6.38 -28.24
C ASN A 88 -2.88 5.98 -29.45
N LYS A 89 -2.05 4.95 -29.32
CA LYS A 89 -1.14 4.51 -30.38
C LYS A 89 -1.91 4.23 -31.66
N ASP A 90 -1.43 4.74 -32.79
CA ASP A 90 -2.04 4.58 -34.12
C ASP A 90 -3.41 5.26 -34.30
N GLU A 91 -3.84 6.13 -33.39
CA GLU A 91 -5.12 6.85 -33.45
C GLU A 91 -4.88 8.36 -33.61
N GLU A 92 -5.64 9.01 -34.50
CA GLU A 92 -5.49 10.46 -34.78
C GLU A 92 -6.04 11.32 -33.63
N GLU A 93 -7.03 10.80 -32.90
CA GLU A 93 -7.64 11.45 -31.75
C GLU A 93 -7.17 10.86 -30.42
N LYS A 94 -7.12 11.70 -29.38
CA LYS A 94 -6.74 11.26 -28.03
C LYS A 94 -7.92 10.57 -27.34
N ILE A 95 -7.97 9.25 -27.47
CA ILE A 95 -8.95 8.37 -26.82
C ILE A 95 -8.77 8.34 -25.30
N ALA A 96 -7.52 8.43 -24.83
CA ALA A 96 -7.15 8.40 -23.43
C ALA A 96 -6.33 9.63 -23.02
N MET A 97 -6.57 10.14 -21.81
CA MET A 97 -5.79 11.23 -21.22
C MET A 97 -5.51 10.96 -19.74
N PHE A 98 -4.26 11.17 -19.34
CA PHE A 98 -3.84 11.10 -17.95
C PHE A 98 -3.96 12.46 -17.27
N TYR A 99 -4.58 12.50 -16.09
CA TYR A 99 -4.62 13.72 -15.27
C TYR A 99 -3.55 13.69 -14.19
N THR A 100 -2.73 14.73 -14.15
CA THR A 100 -1.77 14.98 -13.06
C THR A 100 -1.84 16.44 -12.61
N PRO A 101 -1.97 16.73 -11.31
CA PRO A 101 -1.92 18.11 -10.82
C PRO A 101 -0.52 18.73 -10.94
N ASP A 102 0.51 17.92 -11.21
CA ASP A 102 1.88 18.39 -11.39
C ASP A 102 2.07 19.08 -12.74
N LYS A 103 2.19 20.41 -12.69
CA LYS A 103 2.39 21.27 -13.88
C LYS A 103 3.79 21.17 -14.48
N ALA A 104 4.76 20.57 -13.78
CA ALA A 104 6.12 20.40 -14.29
C ALA A 104 6.19 19.30 -15.35
N ILE A 105 5.28 18.33 -15.30
CA ILE A 105 5.24 17.20 -16.23
C ILE A 105 4.58 17.65 -17.53
N LYS A 106 5.36 17.65 -18.63
CA LYS A 106 4.89 18.00 -19.97
C LYS A 106 4.94 16.77 -20.87
N ASN A 107 3.78 16.23 -21.19
CA ASN A 107 3.61 15.15 -22.16
C ASN A 107 2.26 15.33 -22.86
N GLU A 108 2.17 15.00 -24.15
CA GLU A 108 0.93 15.16 -24.91
C GLU A 108 -0.22 14.28 -24.41
N ASN A 109 0.10 13.16 -23.74
CA ASN A 109 -0.88 12.21 -23.22
C ASN A 109 -1.32 12.54 -21.78
N CYS A 110 -0.92 13.71 -21.24
CA CYS A 110 -1.36 14.17 -19.93
C CYS A 110 -1.70 15.65 -19.89
N SER A 111 -2.51 16.07 -18.92
CA SER A 111 -2.77 17.48 -18.62
C SER A 111 -3.00 17.70 -17.12
N SER A 112 -2.73 18.93 -16.68
CA SER A 112 -3.09 19.41 -15.34
C SER A 112 -4.49 20.01 -15.26
N ASN A 113 -5.20 20.06 -16.38
CA ASN A 113 -6.61 20.42 -16.42
C ASN A 113 -7.49 19.17 -16.42
N PHE A 114 -8.12 18.88 -15.28
CA PHE A 114 -8.99 17.71 -15.12
C PHE A 114 -10.12 17.69 -16.15
N PHE A 115 -10.75 18.84 -16.44
CA PHE A 115 -11.88 18.93 -17.36
C PHE A 115 -11.48 18.65 -18.81
N GLU A 116 -10.23 18.94 -19.17
CA GLU A 116 -9.68 18.57 -20.47
C GLU A 116 -9.48 17.06 -20.59
N CYS A 117 -8.81 16.45 -19.61
CA CYS A 117 -8.63 15.00 -19.58
C CYS A 117 -9.97 14.26 -19.58
N ALA A 118 -10.94 14.79 -18.84
CA ALA A 118 -12.28 14.22 -18.73
C ALA A 118 -13.14 14.38 -20.00
N LYS A 119 -12.63 14.92 -21.10
CA LYS A 119 -13.27 14.83 -22.43
C LYS A 119 -12.96 13.51 -23.14
N ALA A 120 -11.81 12.91 -22.87
CA ALA A 120 -11.36 11.68 -23.49
C ALA A 120 -12.27 10.49 -23.14
N ASN A 121 -12.35 9.48 -24.01
CA ASN A 121 -13.12 8.26 -23.74
C ASN A 121 -12.63 7.54 -22.47
N THR A 122 -11.32 7.58 -22.24
CA THR A 122 -10.65 7.00 -21.08
C THR A 122 -9.94 8.10 -20.27
N LEU A 123 -10.33 8.27 -19.01
CA LEU A 123 -9.63 9.14 -18.07
C LEU A 123 -8.74 8.29 -17.17
N ILE A 124 -7.46 8.61 -17.13
CA ILE A 124 -6.47 7.89 -16.34
C ILE A 124 -6.08 8.75 -15.12
N LEU A 125 -6.10 8.14 -13.94
CA LEU A 125 -5.83 8.77 -12.65
C LEU A 125 -4.78 7.99 -11.86
N THR A 126 -4.14 8.66 -10.91
CA THR A 126 -3.32 7.98 -9.89
C THR A 126 -4.19 7.44 -8.75
N HIS A 127 -3.69 6.44 -8.01
CA HIS A 127 -4.27 5.98 -6.74
C HIS A 127 -4.54 7.15 -5.79
N ALA A 128 -3.57 8.07 -5.65
CA ALA A 128 -3.70 9.23 -4.78
C ALA A 128 -4.89 10.13 -5.18
N MET A 129 -5.08 10.38 -6.49
CA MET A 129 -6.22 11.17 -6.97
C MET A 129 -7.54 10.40 -6.78
N TYR A 130 -7.58 9.09 -7.05
CA TYR A 130 -8.76 8.27 -6.79
C TYR A 130 -9.16 8.32 -5.30
N SER A 131 -8.21 8.19 -4.39
CA SER A 131 -8.46 8.30 -2.93
C SER A 131 -9.00 9.66 -2.53
N ILE A 132 -8.53 10.75 -3.16
CA ILE A 132 -9.09 12.10 -2.98
C ILE A 132 -10.55 12.18 -3.46
N LEU A 133 -10.90 11.54 -4.58
CA LEU A 133 -12.25 11.53 -5.11
C LEU A 133 -13.22 10.65 -4.29
N CYS A 134 -12.71 9.64 -3.60
CA CYS A 134 -13.49 8.82 -2.66
C CYS A 134 -13.97 9.66 -1.47
N ASN A 135 -13.11 10.53 -0.92
CA ASN A 135 -13.44 11.42 0.19
C ASN A 135 -13.05 12.90 -0.10
N PRO A 136 -13.80 13.63 -0.93
CA PRO A 136 -13.42 14.96 -1.41
C PRO A 136 -13.62 16.04 -0.34
N LYS A 137 -12.50 16.58 0.17
CA LYS A 137 -12.51 17.71 1.13
C LYS A 137 -12.71 19.08 0.47
N LYS A 138 -12.25 19.26 -0.78
CA LYS A 138 -12.33 20.54 -1.53
C LYS A 138 -13.51 20.55 -2.50
N GLN A 139 -14.11 21.73 -2.73
CA GLN A 139 -15.23 21.89 -3.65
C GLN A 139 -14.88 21.45 -5.08
N GLU A 140 -13.69 21.78 -5.56
CA GLU A 140 -13.18 21.36 -6.87
C GLU A 140 -13.21 19.84 -7.04
N HIS A 141 -12.74 19.09 -6.04
CA HIS A 141 -12.73 17.63 -6.08
C HIS A 141 -14.14 17.02 -6.02
N LYS A 142 -15.11 17.73 -5.41
CA LYS A 142 -16.53 17.32 -5.47
C LYS A 142 -17.06 17.43 -6.90
N GLU A 143 -16.68 18.46 -7.66
CA GLU A 143 -17.03 18.57 -9.09
C GLU A 143 -16.32 17.49 -9.93
N TYR A 144 -15.06 17.20 -9.64
CA TYR A 144 -14.32 16.10 -10.28
C TYR A 144 -15.02 14.76 -10.06
N ARG A 145 -15.46 14.48 -8.82
CA ARG A 145 -16.23 13.29 -8.47
C ARG A 145 -17.54 13.19 -9.27
N LYS A 146 -18.28 14.29 -9.47
CA LYS A 146 -19.50 14.29 -10.30
C LYS A 146 -19.22 13.92 -11.76
N ILE A 147 -18.08 14.33 -12.30
CA ILE A 147 -17.66 13.97 -13.66
C ILE A 147 -17.22 12.50 -13.73
N PHE A 148 -16.43 12.05 -12.75
CA PHE A 148 -16.02 10.65 -12.60
C PHE A 148 -17.23 9.71 -12.66
N LEU A 149 -18.31 10.04 -11.93
CA LEU A 149 -19.54 9.24 -11.87
C LEU A 149 -20.32 9.16 -13.20
N LYS A 150 -19.96 9.94 -14.22
CA LYS A 150 -20.54 9.83 -15.58
C LYS A 150 -19.94 8.68 -16.39
N TYR A 151 -18.78 8.17 -15.98
CA TYR A 151 -18.12 7.02 -16.61
C TYR A 151 -18.86 5.71 -16.28
N LYS A 152 -18.59 4.65 -17.04
CA LYS A 152 -19.31 3.37 -16.92
C LYS A 152 -18.47 2.26 -16.31
N THR A 153 -17.19 2.20 -16.64
CA THR A 153 -16.29 1.15 -16.16
C THR A 153 -15.16 1.79 -15.37
N LEU A 154 -14.92 1.29 -14.16
CA LEU A 154 -13.76 1.60 -13.34
C LEU A 154 -12.81 0.40 -13.38
N ILE A 155 -11.53 0.67 -13.63
CA ILE A 155 -10.46 -0.31 -13.62
C ILE A 155 -9.37 0.21 -12.70
N ILE A 156 -9.05 -0.54 -11.65
CA ILE A 156 -7.97 -0.24 -10.71
C ILE A 156 -6.86 -1.25 -10.91
N ASP A 157 -5.64 -0.80 -11.20
CA ASP A 157 -4.44 -1.64 -11.21
C ASP A 157 -3.72 -1.55 -9.86
N GLU A 158 -3.34 -2.69 -9.29
CA GLU A 158 -2.74 -2.86 -7.96
C GLU A 158 -3.65 -2.48 -6.77
N GLU A 159 -3.26 -2.91 -5.57
CA GLU A 159 -3.95 -2.65 -4.30
C GLU A 159 -4.00 -1.15 -3.95
N ILE A 160 -5.20 -0.62 -3.69
CA ILE A 160 -5.47 0.60 -2.91
C ILE A 160 -5.99 0.18 -1.54
N ASN A 161 -5.29 0.57 -0.48
CA ASN A 161 -5.59 0.13 0.89
C ASN A 161 -5.83 1.34 1.79
N PRO A 162 -7.10 1.72 2.03
CA PRO A 162 -7.42 2.95 2.75
C PRO A 162 -6.96 2.93 4.20
N VAL A 163 -6.93 1.76 4.84
CA VAL A 163 -6.40 1.61 6.20
C VAL A 163 -4.92 1.94 6.22
N LYS A 164 -4.15 1.35 5.32
CA LYS A 164 -2.70 1.59 5.20
C LYS A 164 -2.37 3.04 4.85
N ASP A 165 -3.09 3.61 3.89
CA ASP A 165 -2.83 4.94 3.34
C ASP A 165 -3.20 6.06 4.33
N SER A 166 -4.06 5.76 5.31
CA SER A 166 -4.52 6.72 6.32
C SER A 166 -4.08 6.39 7.74
N LEU A 167 -3.36 5.28 7.95
CA LEU A 167 -2.89 4.88 9.28
C LEU A 167 -2.00 5.99 9.87
N PHE A 168 -2.43 6.50 11.01
CA PHE A 168 -1.68 7.47 11.79
C PHE A 168 -1.31 6.86 13.15
N THR A 169 -0.14 7.24 13.65
CA THR A 169 0.35 6.82 14.97
C THR A 169 0.75 8.06 15.75
N PHE A 170 0.06 8.30 16.86
CA PHE A 170 0.43 9.33 17.82
C PHE A 170 1.29 8.72 18.93
N SER A 171 2.35 9.42 19.31
CA SER A 171 3.29 8.99 20.34
C SER A 171 3.85 10.18 21.12
N GLN A 172 4.52 9.90 22.24
CA GLN A 172 5.17 10.95 23.02
C GLN A 172 6.28 11.68 22.23
N GLY A 173 6.86 11.04 21.21
CA GLY A 173 7.85 11.66 20.32
C GLY A 173 7.31 12.85 19.52
N ASP A 174 6.00 12.97 19.36
CA ASP A 174 5.37 14.08 18.62
C ASP A 174 5.44 15.40 19.40
N THR A 175 5.75 15.36 20.70
CA THR A 175 6.01 16.55 21.54
C THR A 175 7.24 17.35 21.09
N TYR A 176 8.10 16.78 20.23
CA TYR A 176 9.17 17.51 19.53
C TYR A 176 8.66 18.83 18.91
N TRP A 177 7.47 18.81 18.31
CA TRP A 177 6.90 19.98 17.64
C TRP A 177 6.57 21.14 18.57
N LEU A 178 6.38 20.90 19.87
CA LEU A 178 6.19 21.96 20.85
C LEU A 178 7.44 22.85 20.91
N THR A 179 8.60 22.22 21.08
CA THR A 179 9.90 22.91 21.13
C THR A 179 10.27 23.56 19.79
N THR A 180 9.88 22.93 18.67
CA THR A 180 10.08 23.50 17.34
C THR A 180 9.25 24.77 17.14
N LEU A 181 7.97 24.76 17.50
CA LEU A 181 7.09 25.93 17.36
C LEU A 181 7.51 27.08 18.28
N ASP A 182 7.98 26.78 19.50
CA ASP A 182 8.58 27.79 20.40
C ASP A 182 9.80 28.48 19.76
N SER A 183 10.54 27.80 18.88
CA SER A 183 11.68 28.39 18.17
C SER A 183 11.28 29.22 16.94
N PHE A 184 10.07 29.04 16.40
CA PHE A 184 9.61 29.71 15.18
C PHE A 184 8.72 30.92 15.45
N THR A 185 8.00 30.91 16.56
CA THR A 185 6.93 31.87 16.85
C THR A 185 6.93 32.26 18.32
N GLU A 186 6.17 33.29 18.69
CA GLU A 186 5.85 33.52 20.11
C GLU A 186 5.16 32.27 20.70
N GLN A 187 5.33 32.02 22.00
CA GLN A 187 4.89 30.83 22.75
C GLN A 187 3.38 30.47 22.66
N ASN A 188 2.59 31.19 21.86
CA ASN A 188 1.14 30.99 21.73
C ASN A 188 0.80 29.71 20.95
N LEU A 189 1.45 29.43 19.81
CA LEU A 189 1.13 28.25 19.00
C LEU A 189 1.54 26.93 19.67
N SER A 190 2.70 26.89 20.33
CA SER A 190 3.15 25.72 21.09
C SER A 190 2.19 25.39 22.24
N LYS A 191 1.70 26.40 22.97
CA LYS A 191 0.70 26.23 24.03
C LYS A 191 -0.61 25.65 23.50
N LYS A 192 -1.11 26.15 22.36
CA LYS A 192 -2.31 25.60 21.71
C LYS A 192 -2.11 24.17 21.24
N LEU A 193 -0.95 23.87 20.64
CA LEU A 193 -0.62 22.50 20.24
C LEU A 193 -0.56 21.55 21.46
N TYR A 194 0.04 22.00 22.56
CA TYR A 194 0.06 21.23 23.80
C TYR A 194 -1.36 20.98 24.33
N GLN A 195 -2.23 21.99 24.35
CA GLN A 195 -3.63 21.84 24.73
C GLN A 195 -4.36 20.81 23.86
N LEU A 196 -4.19 20.90 22.54
CA LEU A 196 -4.75 19.94 21.57
C LEU A 196 -4.23 18.51 21.81
N MET A 197 -2.97 18.33 22.18
CA MET A 197 -2.35 17.02 22.42
C MET A 197 -2.60 16.47 23.82
N LYS A 198 -2.98 17.30 24.79
CA LYS A 198 -2.96 16.97 26.23
C LYS A 198 -3.84 15.74 26.57
N PRO A 199 -5.08 15.59 26.06
CA PRO A 199 -5.87 14.38 26.30
C PRO A 199 -5.13 13.13 25.82
N LEU A 200 -4.62 13.14 24.58
CA LEU A 200 -3.88 12.02 24.02
C LEU A 200 -2.58 11.70 24.79
N LEU A 201 -1.85 12.72 25.23
CA LEU A 201 -0.65 12.55 26.07
C LEU A 201 -0.96 11.96 27.46
N THR A 202 -2.19 12.13 27.94
CA THR A 202 -2.64 11.56 29.21
C THR A 202 -2.89 10.06 29.06
N LEU A 203 -3.59 9.65 28.00
CA LEU A 203 -3.78 8.23 27.64
C LEU A 203 -2.43 7.50 27.55
N LEU A 204 -1.41 8.10 26.93
CA LEU A 204 -0.08 7.49 26.82
C LEU A 204 0.62 7.21 28.16
N LYS A 205 0.14 7.77 29.27
CA LYS A 205 0.69 7.57 30.62
C LYS A 205 -0.08 6.52 31.43
N GLU A 206 -1.26 6.11 30.98
CA GLU A 206 -2.07 5.09 31.63
C GLU A 206 -1.40 3.71 31.54
N ASP A 207 -1.72 2.84 32.49
CA ASP A 207 -1.25 1.45 32.51
C ASP A 207 -2.31 0.53 31.92
N TYR A 208 -2.06 0.07 30.70
CA TYR A 208 -2.96 -0.85 29.98
C TYR A 208 -2.52 -2.29 30.20
N LYS A 209 -3.43 -3.14 30.70
CA LYS A 209 -3.21 -4.57 30.90
C LYS A 209 -4.32 -5.39 30.26
N PRO A 210 -3.99 -6.53 29.61
CA PRO A 210 -2.65 -7.11 29.52
C PRO A 210 -1.75 -6.43 28.45
N GLU A 211 -0.43 -6.58 28.58
CA GLU A 211 0.57 -5.89 27.72
C GLU A 211 0.64 -6.43 26.28
N ASN A 212 0.17 -7.66 26.06
CA ASN A 212 0.20 -8.35 24.78
C ASN A 212 -1.09 -8.14 23.95
N GLN A 213 -1.88 -7.13 24.32
CA GLN A 213 -3.18 -6.80 23.73
C GLN A 213 -3.21 -5.31 23.36
N LEU A 214 -3.93 -4.95 22.30
CA LEU A 214 -4.32 -3.57 22.02
C LEU A 214 -5.67 -3.29 22.67
N HIS A 215 -5.85 -2.07 23.16
CA HIS A 215 -7.04 -1.67 23.90
C HIS A 215 -7.78 -0.58 23.12
N ARG A 216 -9.10 -0.53 23.23
CA ARG A 216 -9.85 0.64 22.74
C ARG A 216 -9.53 1.86 23.58
N VAL A 217 -9.54 3.01 22.91
CA VAL A 217 -9.34 4.29 23.57
C VAL A 217 -10.69 4.84 23.99
N GLU A 218 -10.84 5.08 25.29
CA GLU A 218 -11.86 5.93 25.86
C GLU A 218 -11.18 7.19 26.39
N CYS A 219 -11.62 8.37 25.93
CA CYS A 219 -11.00 9.64 26.30
C CYS A 219 -12.09 10.69 26.53
N ASP A 220 -12.03 11.37 27.66
CA ASP A 220 -12.89 12.54 27.93
C ASP A 220 -12.22 13.80 27.35
N TYR A 221 -12.94 14.52 26.49
CA TYR A 221 -12.47 15.76 25.87
C TYR A 221 -13.64 16.59 25.32
N ASP A 222 -13.44 17.90 25.17
CA ASP A 222 -14.42 18.77 24.50
C ASP A 222 -14.13 18.83 22.99
N ARG A 223 -15.03 18.20 22.20
CA ARG A 223 -14.92 18.17 20.74
C ARG A 223 -14.91 19.57 20.10
N LYS A 224 -15.71 20.50 20.62
CA LYS A 224 -15.76 21.88 20.08
C LYS A 224 -14.47 22.62 20.34
N GLU A 225 -13.85 22.39 21.50
CA GLU A 225 -12.54 22.95 21.82
C GLU A 225 -11.46 22.38 20.89
N VAL A 226 -11.45 21.06 20.67
CA VAL A 226 -10.52 20.39 19.74
C VAL A 226 -10.63 20.98 18.33
N ASP A 227 -11.84 21.06 17.77
CA ASP A 227 -12.05 21.60 16.42
C ASP A 227 -11.59 23.07 16.32
N LYS A 228 -11.89 23.88 17.34
CA LYS A 228 -11.44 25.28 17.41
C LYS A 228 -9.91 25.38 17.47
N LEU A 229 -9.25 24.62 18.34
CA LEU A 229 -7.79 24.62 18.47
C LEU A 229 -7.12 24.17 17.18
N TYR A 230 -7.66 23.13 16.52
CA TYR A 230 -7.18 22.64 15.24
C TYR A 230 -7.24 23.73 14.17
N GLU A 231 -8.38 24.41 13.99
CA GLU A 231 -8.52 25.47 12.98
C GLU A 231 -7.58 26.65 13.25
N GLU A 232 -7.48 27.10 14.50
CA GLU A 232 -6.55 28.17 14.89
C GLU A 232 -5.08 27.78 14.66
N LEU A 233 -4.70 26.52 14.93
CA LEU A 233 -3.37 25.99 14.66
C LEU A 233 -3.09 25.89 13.16
N MET A 234 -4.05 25.41 12.37
CA MET A 234 -3.92 25.30 10.92
C MET A 234 -3.67 26.67 10.28
N GLN A 235 -4.46 27.69 10.65
CA GLN A 235 -4.26 29.06 10.20
C GLN A 235 -2.94 29.64 10.70
N GLY A 236 -2.60 29.42 11.97
CA GLY A 236 -1.33 29.87 12.56
C GLY A 236 -0.10 29.29 11.84
N VAL A 237 -0.09 27.98 11.60
CA VAL A 237 1.00 27.28 10.91
C VAL A 237 1.10 27.72 9.45
N GLN A 238 -0.02 27.95 8.76
CA GLN A 238 0.01 28.49 7.39
C GLN A 238 0.77 29.82 7.29
N ASN A 239 0.65 30.66 8.31
CA ASN A 239 1.31 31.97 8.38
C ASN A 239 2.80 31.92 8.78
N ILE A 240 3.31 30.77 9.23
CA ILE A 240 4.74 30.61 9.52
C ILE A 240 5.54 30.66 8.22
N ARG A 241 6.58 31.50 8.19
CA ARG A 241 7.52 31.65 7.08
C ARG A 241 8.22 30.33 6.76
N ASN A 242 8.24 29.94 5.49
CA ASN A 242 8.79 28.65 5.06
C ASN A 242 10.30 28.56 5.31
N GLU A 243 11.00 29.69 5.27
CA GLU A 243 12.44 29.83 5.50
C GLU A 243 12.85 29.25 6.87
N LEU A 244 12.02 29.41 7.90
CA LEU A 244 12.29 28.87 9.24
C LEU A 244 12.36 27.34 9.25
N PHE A 245 11.50 26.69 8.48
CA PHE A 245 11.54 25.23 8.30
C PHE A 245 12.74 24.81 7.45
N GLU A 246 13.04 25.55 6.39
CA GLU A 246 14.18 25.27 5.51
C GLU A 246 15.52 25.37 6.25
N ASP A 247 15.69 26.35 7.14
CA ASP A 247 16.92 26.53 7.91
C ASP A 247 17.16 25.36 8.87
N LYS A 248 16.11 24.91 9.56
CA LYS A 248 16.17 23.71 10.41
C LYS A 248 16.47 22.44 9.61
N TYR A 249 15.85 22.30 8.44
CA TYR A 249 16.08 21.17 7.55
C TYR A 249 17.54 21.12 7.07
N LYS A 250 18.12 22.27 6.67
CA LYS A 250 19.53 22.39 6.27
C LYS A 250 20.49 22.06 7.41
N CYS A 251 20.10 22.33 8.65
CA CYS A 251 20.85 21.94 9.86
C CYS A 251 20.70 20.45 10.24
N GLY A 252 20.04 19.64 9.41
CA GLY A 252 19.90 18.19 9.60
C GLY A 252 18.63 17.76 10.34
N GLU A 253 17.77 18.70 10.76
CA GLU A 253 16.47 18.39 11.37
C GLU A 253 15.44 18.01 10.29
N THR A 254 15.64 16.89 9.61
CA THR A 254 14.81 16.45 8.46
C THR A 254 13.32 16.30 8.77
N LYS A 255 12.94 16.10 10.03
CA LYS A 255 11.54 16.07 10.48
C LYS A 255 10.87 17.45 10.40
N CYS A 256 11.66 18.52 10.50
CA CYS A 256 11.22 19.91 10.57
C CYS A 256 10.80 20.44 9.19
N GLN A 257 9.73 19.90 8.63
CA GLN A 257 9.09 20.39 7.40
C GLN A 257 7.66 20.81 7.71
N LYS A 258 7.20 21.88 7.07
CA LYS A 258 5.85 22.41 7.30
C LYS A 258 4.77 21.38 6.98
N GLU A 259 4.97 20.57 5.95
CA GLU A 259 4.11 19.47 5.55
C GLU A 259 4.01 18.40 6.63
N ASN A 260 5.09 18.12 7.38
CA ASN A 260 5.08 17.14 8.47
C ASN A 260 4.28 17.66 9.68
N LEU A 261 4.33 18.96 9.96
CA LEU A 261 3.48 19.57 11.00
C LEU A 261 2.00 19.54 10.59
N PHE A 262 1.67 19.84 9.33
CA PHE A 262 0.30 19.65 8.85
C PHE A 262 -0.16 18.20 8.92
N LYS A 263 0.70 17.23 8.60
CA LYS A 263 0.38 15.80 8.76
C LYS A 263 0.10 15.45 10.22
N LEU A 264 0.88 15.97 11.17
CA LEU A 264 0.62 15.79 12.60
C LEU A 264 -0.74 16.36 13.00
N LEU A 265 -1.05 17.61 12.65
CA LEU A 265 -2.33 18.24 13.01
C LEU A 265 -3.53 17.47 12.43
N ASN A 266 -3.47 17.10 11.15
CA ASN A 266 -4.50 16.28 10.52
C ASN A 266 -4.61 14.89 11.18
N GLY A 267 -3.48 14.29 11.58
CA GLY A 267 -3.45 12.99 12.27
C GLY A 267 -4.03 13.05 13.69
N ILE A 268 -3.79 14.15 14.42
CA ILE A 268 -4.41 14.37 15.73
C ILE A 268 -5.93 14.50 15.58
N LEU A 269 -6.41 15.31 14.63
CA LEU A 269 -7.85 15.43 14.37
C LEU A 269 -8.46 14.08 13.97
N LEU A 270 -7.79 13.31 13.10
CA LEU A 270 -8.20 11.96 12.74
C LEU A 270 -8.26 11.01 13.95
N THR A 271 -7.38 11.20 14.92
CA THR A 271 -7.38 10.42 16.16
C THR A 271 -8.61 10.72 17.00
N TYR A 272 -8.98 11.99 17.16
CA TYR A 272 -10.23 12.38 17.82
C TYR A 272 -11.46 11.86 17.08
N ASP A 273 -11.51 11.99 15.74
CA ASP A 273 -12.57 11.35 14.93
C ASP A 273 -12.66 9.84 15.20
N SER A 274 -11.52 9.15 15.28
CA SER A 274 -11.50 7.71 15.55
C SER A 274 -11.91 7.35 16.99
N ILE A 275 -11.73 8.26 17.95
CA ILE A 275 -12.18 8.09 19.34
C ILE A 275 -13.71 8.24 19.40
N ASP A 276 -14.27 9.29 18.79
CA ASP A 276 -15.72 9.51 18.73
C ASP A 276 -16.48 8.32 18.15
N ASP A 277 -15.84 7.62 17.20
CA ASP A 277 -16.42 6.49 16.49
C ASP A 277 -16.03 5.12 17.11
N ASN A 278 -15.38 5.11 18.28
CA ASN A 278 -14.96 3.91 19.02
C ASN A 278 -14.06 2.95 18.22
N ILE A 279 -13.24 3.50 17.33
CA ILE A 279 -12.34 2.74 16.46
C ILE A 279 -10.89 2.84 16.96
N CYS A 280 -10.52 3.94 17.61
CA CYS A 280 -9.15 4.21 18.03
C CYS A 280 -8.59 3.12 18.96
N LEU A 281 -7.33 2.72 18.72
CA LEU A 281 -6.62 1.70 19.49
C LEU A 281 -5.39 2.28 20.16
N ILE A 282 -5.07 1.80 21.35
CA ILE A 282 -3.82 2.09 22.05
C ILE A 282 -3.05 0.80 22.33
N ASN A 283 -1.76 0.84 22.05
CA ASN A 283 -0.82 -0.21 22.45
C ASN A 283 -0.22 0.16 23.82
N PRO A 284 -0.16 -0.80 24.78
CA PRO A 284 0.46 -0.61 26.10
C PRO A 284 1.89 -0.03 26.05
N LYS A 285 2.58 -0.14 24.92
CA LYS A 285 3.87 0.52 24.63
C LYS A 285 3.76 2.00 24.24
N ARG A 286 2.68 2.67 24.63
CA ARG A 286 2.46 4.13 24.51
C ARG A 286 2.40 4.63 23.07
N GLN A 287 1.57 3.98 22.25
CA GLN A 287 1.26 4.43 20.89
C GLN A 287 -0.25 4.35 20.65
N ILE A 288 -0.84 5.44 20.17
CA ILE A 288 -2.25 5.50 19.76
C ILE A 288 -2.30 5.40 18.25
N PHE A 289 -3.20 4.55 17.75
CA PHE A 289 -3.39 4.29 16.33
C PHE A 289 -4.79 4.72 15.90
N SER A 290 -4.84 5.36 14.74
CA SER A 290 -6.08 5.82 14.10
C SER A 290 -5.97 5.66 12.59
N TYR A 291 -7.10 5.62 11.91
CA TYR A 291 -7.17 5.57 10.44
C TYR A 291 -8.47 6.20 9.97
N ASN A 292 -8.55 6.56 8.70
CA ASN A 292 -9.78 7.10 8.11
C ASN A 292 -10.75 5.98 7.74
N TYR A 293 -11.57 5.59 8.72
CA TYR A 293 -12.60 4.57 8.54
C TYR A 293 -13.78 5.02 7.66
N LYS A 294 -13.97 6.34 7.46
CA LYS A 294 -15.01 6.93 6.58
C LYS A 294 -14.66 6.83 5.08
N PHE A 295 -13.53 6.21 4.73
CA PHE A 295 -13.19 5.98 3.33
C PHE A 295 -14.19 4.99 2.72
N ASP A 296 -14.81 5.37 1.62
CA ASP A 296 -15.68 4.49 0.84
C ASP A 296 -15.19 4.46 -0.61
N TYR A 297 -15.12 3.27 -1.18
CA TYR A 297 -14.65 3.10 -2.55
C TYR A 297 -15.65 3.72 -3.52
N LEU A 298 -15.16 4.63 -4.36
CA LEU A 298 -15.99 5.19 -5.42
C LEU A 298 -16.17 4.16 -6.54
N MET A 299 -17.36 3.57 -6.61
CA MET A 299 -17.73 2.54 -7.59
C MET A 299 -18.57 3.10 -8.75
N LEU A 300 -18.44 2.49 -9.92
CA LEU A 300 -19.20 2.77 -11.14
C LEU A 300 -20.15 1.63 -11.50
N ASN A 301 -20.72 1.67 -12.71
CA ASN A 301 -21.63 0.63 -13.19
C ASN A 301 -20.94 -0.73 -13.42
N ASN A 302 -19.62 -0.73 -13.55
CA ASN A 302 -18.79 -1.92 -13.68
C ASN A 302 -17.43 -1.66 -13.03
N ASN A 303 -17.05 -2.49 -12.07
CA ASN A 303 -15.84 -2.30 -11.27
C ASN A 303 -14.91 -3.51 -11.42
N ILE A 304 -13.70 -3.25 -11.88
CA ILE A 304 -12.67 -4.25 -12.16
C ILE A 304 -11.43 -3.88 -11.36
N TRP A 305 -10.82 -4.88 -10.72
CA TRP A 305 -9.59 -4.69 -9.96
C TRP A 305 -8.55 -5.71 -10.43
N LEU A 306 -7.33 -5.25 -10.69
CA LEU A 306 -6.23 -6.06 -11.18
C LEU A 306 -5.17 -6.18 -10.08
N ASP A 307 -5.23 -7.23 -9.28
CA ASP A 307 -4.25 -7.47 -8.22
C ASP A 307 -3.72 -8.90 -8.28
N ALA A 308 -2.43 -9.03 -8.56
CA ALA A 308 -1.80 -10.32 -8.71
C ALA A 308 -1.87 -11.15 -7.42
N SER A 309 -1.93 -10.57 -6.23
CA SER A 309 -1.94 -11.29 -4.96
C SER A 309 -3.34 -11.67 -4.46
N ALA A 310 -4.41 -11.26 -5.15
CA ALA A 310 -5.78 -11.36 -4.64
C ALA A 310 -6.26 -12.78 -4.29
N ASN A 311 -5.76 -13.83 -4.96
CA ASN A 311 -6.22 -15.21 -4.70
C ASN A 311 -5.65 -15.85 -3.43
N PHE A 312 -4.68 -15.22 -2.76
CA PHE A 312 -4.15 -15.72 -1.50
C PHE A 312 -4.07 -14.66 -0.40
N ASN A 313 -4.30 -13.38 -0.72
CA ASN A 313 -4.40 -12.32 0.28
C ASN A 313 -5.80 -12.32 0.90
N LYS A 314 -5.88 -12.58 2.20
CA LYS A 314 -7.14 -12.74 2.93
C LYS A 314 -7.96 -11.45 3.03
N MET A 315 -7.37 -10.29 2.77
CA MET A 315 -8.13 -9.03 2.71
C MET A 315 -9.25 -9.04 1.66
N TYR A 316 -9.18 -9.90 0.64
CA TYR A 316 -10.19 -9.99 -0.42
C TYR A 316 -11.35 -10.93 -0.07
N GLU A 317 -11.31 -11.61 1.06
CA GLU A 317 -12.37 -12.53 1.50
C GLU A 317 -13.48 -11.78 2.23
N ASN A 318 -14.19 -10.90 1.52
CA ASN A 318 -15.33 -10.13 2.03
C ASN A 318 -16.34 -9.81 0.92
N GLY A 319 -17.42 -9.10 1.24
CA GLY A 319 -18.50 -8.80 0.29
C GLY A 319 -18.14 -7.83 -0.85
N LEU A 320 -17.09 -7.01 -0.69
CA LEU A 320 -16.69 -5.99 -1.65
C LEU A 320 -15.98 -6.58 -2.88
N PHE A 321 -15.38 -7.77 -2.76
CA PHE A 321 -14.55 -8.37 -3.79
C PHE A 321 -15.06 -9.73 -4.24
N LYS A 322 -15.08 -9.95 -5.56
CA LYS A 322 -15.24 -11.27 -6.16
C LYS A 322 -14.00 -11.65 -6.94
N VAL A 323 -13.17 -12.47 -6.32
CA VAL A 323 -11.88 -12.89 -6.89
C VAL A 323 -12.09 -13.97 -7.94
N ILE A 324 -11.56 -13.73 -9.13
CA ILE A 324 -11.36 -14.71 -10.19
C ILE A 324 -9.98 -15.35 -9.96
N ASP A 325 -9.97 -16.61 -9.55
CA ASP A 325 -8.74 -17.39 -9.37
C ASP A 325 -8.13 -17.69 -10.73
N CYS A 326 -7.00 -17.03 -11.03
CA CYS A 326 -6.26 -17.21 -12.25
C CYS A 326 -5.00 -18.04 -11.97
N PRO A 327 -4.66 -18.98 -12.87
CA PRO A 327 -3.54 -19.87 -12.64
C PRO A 327 -2.22 -19.11 -12.61
N ARG A 328 -1.31 -19.57 -11.77
CA ARG A 328 0.11 -19.15 -11.80
C ARG A 328 0.81 -19.97 -12.88
N GLU A 329 1.51 -19.31 -13.78
CA GLU A 329 2.22 -19.97 -14.88
C GLU A 329 3.73 -19.75 -14.85
N ILE A 330 4.21 -18.80 -14.05
CA ILE A 330 5.65 -18.57 -13.90
C ILE A 330 6.27 -19.68 -13.06
N ASP A 331 7.17 -20.43 -13.69
CA ASP A 331 7.84 -21.60 -13.13
C ASP A 331 9.16 -21.21 -12.46
N HIS A 332 9.20 -21.27 -11.13
CA HIS A 332 10.37 -20.96 -10.32
C HIS A 332 11.21 -22.20 -9.97
N THR A 333 10.97 -23.36 -10.58
CA THR A 333 11.74 -24.59 -10.32
C THR A 333 13.26 -24.43 -10.52
N ASN A 334 13.68 -23.54 -11.42
CA ASN A 334 15.09 -23.23 -11.67
C ASN A 334 15.66 -22.10 -10.78
N SER A 335 14.85 -21.53 -9.89
CA SER A 335 15.28 -20.54 -8.92
C SER A 335 15.71 -21.18 -7.60
N LYS A 336 16.53 -20.49 -6.81
CA LYS A 336 17.06 -20.95 -5.53
C LYS A 336 16.56 -20.05 -4.41
N LEU A 337 15.98 -20.63 -3.35
CA LEU A 337 15.59 -19.92 -2.13
C LEU A 337 16.56 -20.31 -1.02
N ILE A 338 17.36 -19.36 -0.58
CA ILE A 338 18.26 -19.50 0.56
C ILE A 338 17.58 -18.87 1.76
N PHE A 339 17.41 -19.63 2.84
CA PHE A 339 16.70 -19.19 4.03
C PHE A 339 17.63 -19.10 5.23
N HIS A 340 17.77 -17.88 5.75
CA HIS A 340 18.50 -17.57 6.96
C HIS A 340 17.51 -17.28 8.09
N LYS A 341 17.42 -18.21 9.05
CA LYS A 341 16.51 -18.08 10.19
C LYS A 341 17.05 -17.09 11.22
N ILE A 342 16.82 -15.80 11.02
CA ILE A 342 17.26 -14.73 11.92
C ILE A 342 16.15 -13.70 12.16
N LYS A 343 16.11 -13.11 13.37
CA LYS A 343 15.12 -12.09 13.74
C LYS A 343 15.46 -10.75 13.07
N THR A 344 14.75 -10.40 12.01
CA THR A 344 14.99 -9.16 11.26
C THR A 344 13.92 -8.09 11.48
N THR A 345 13.20 -8.13 12.61
CA THR A 345 12.27 -7.04 12.99
C THR A 345 13.05 -5.75 13.31
N THR A 346 12.40 -4.59 13.20
CA THR A 346 13.05 -3.30 13.52
C THR A 346 13.62 -3.28 14.93
N SER A 347 12.86 -3.76 15.92
CA SER A 347 13.31 -3.81 17.31
C SER A 347 14.57 -4.68 17.46
N SER A 348 14.56 -5.89 16.88
CA SER A 348 15.70 -6.82 16.97
C SER A 348 16.96 -6.27 16.29
N LYS A 349 16.82 -5.64 15.12
CA LYS A 349 17.95 -5.05 14.38
C LYS A 349 18.51 -3.76 14.98
N ASN A 350 17.73 -3.08 15.82
CA ASN A 350 18.19 -1.88 16.51
C ASN A 350 18.88 -2.22 17.84
N THR A 351 18.61 -3.40 18.42
CA THR A 351 19.35 -3.92 19.58
C THR A 351 20.67 -4.58 19.20
N ASP A 352 20.83 -5.00 17.94
CA ASP A 352 22.06 -5.59 17.42
C ASP A 352 22.84 -4.54 16.59
N GLU A 353 23.84 -3.93 17.20
CA GLU A 353 24.70 -2.92 16.55
C GLU A 353 25.49 -3.48 15.36
N ASN A 354 25.73 -4.79 15.32
CA ASN A 354 26.54 -5.44 14.29
C ASN A 354 25.73 -5.94 13.10
N PHE A 355 24.41 -6.10 13.25
CA PHE A 355 23.53 -6.68 12.22
C PHE A 355 23.81 -6.13 10.81
N ARG A 356 23.84 -4.79 10.65
CA ARG A 356 24.02 -4.13 9.35
C ARG A 356 25.42 -4.35 8.76
N ARG A 357 26.42 -4.41 9.62
CA ARG A 357 27.81 -4.67 9.23
C ARG A 357 27.99 -6.12 8.79
N ASP A 358 27.41 -7.05 9.54
CA ASP A 358 27.55 -8.48 9.28
C ASP A 358 26.77 -8.90 8.04
N ILE A 359 25.55 -8.38 7.84
CA ILE A 359 24.78 -8.61 6.61
C ILE A 359 25.50 -8.01 5.40
N SER A 360 26.09 -6.80 5.52
CA SER A 360 26.84 -6.19 4.42
C SER A 360 28.06 -7.04 4.04
N LYS A 361 28.84 -7.50 5.02
CA LYS A 361 29.99 -8.39 4.79
C LYS A 361 29.58 -9.69 4.09
N TYR A 362 28.49 -10.31 4.54
CA TYR A 362 27.95 -11.50 3.90
C TYR A 362 27.58 -11.23 2.44
N LEU A 363 26.79 -10.17 2.18
CA LEU A 363 26.29 -9.88 0.84
C LEU A 363 27.42 -9.50 -0.12
N ILE A 364 28.44 -8.76 0.34
CA ILE A 364 29.66 -8.49 -0.43
C ILE A 364 30.35 -9.80 -0.81
N LYS A 365 30.58 -10.67 0.17
CA LYS A 365 31.29 -11.94 -0.05
C LYS A 365 30.59 -12.82 -1.07
N GLU A 366 29.26 -12.94 -1.00
CA GLU A 366 28.50 -13.88 -1.82
C GLU A 366 28.14 -13.32 -3.21
N TYR A 367 28.01 -11.98 -3.35
CA TYR A 367 27.36 -11.40 -4.52
C TYR A 367 28.00 -10.11 -5.05
N SER A 368 29.22 -9.75 -4.66
CA SER A 368 29.87 -8.50 -5.10
C SER A 368 29.98 -8.33 -6.62
N ASP A 369 29.91 -9.41 -7.38
CA ASP A 369 30.04 -9.47 -8.84
C ASP A 369 28.69 -9.48 -9.58
N GLN A 370 27.56 -9.37 -8.87
CA GLN A 370 26.21 -9.49 -9.44
C GLN A 370 25.36 -8.24 -9.19
N GLU A 371 24.38 -8.01 -10.05
CA GLU A 371 23.32 -7.03 -9.77
C GLU A 371 22.28 -7.62 -8.81
N ILE A 372 22.02 -6.89 -7.73
CA ILE A 372 21.20 -7.36 -6.60
C ILE A 372 20.14 -6.33 -6.24
N LEU A 373 18.94 -6.81 -5.94
CA LEU A 373 17.90 -6.03 -5.29
C LEU A 373 17.83 -6.38 -3.80
N ILE A 374 18.17 -5.43 -2.93
CA ILE A 374 17.95 -5.53 -1.49
C ILE A 374 16.59 -4.93 -1.13
N LEU A 375 15.76 -5.72 -0.46
CA LEU A 375 14.46 -5.32 0.06
C LEU A 375 14.50 -5.15 1.59
N SER A 376 14.22 -3.93 2.04
CA SER A 376 14.14 -3.58 3.47
C SER A 376 13.18 -2.41 3.75
N LYS A 377 13.30 -1.77 4.92
CA LYS A 377 12.67 -0.48 5.23
C LYS A 377 13.49 0.66 4.64
N ASP A 378 12.84 1.75 4.26
CA ASP A 378 13.47 2.93 3.65
C ASP A 378 14.68 3.46 4.42
N VAL A 379 14.54 3.62 5.73
CA VAL A 379 15.62 4.12 6.58
C VAL A 379 16.84 3.18 6.55
N GLU A 380 16.60 1.87 6.52
CA GLU A 380 17.70 0.90 6.46
C GLU A 380 18.33 0.85 5.06
N CYS A 381 17.52 0.94 4.00
CA CYS A 381 18.03 1.06 2.63
C CYS A 381 18.96 2.27 2.48
N LYS A 382 18.60 3.44 3.03
CA LYS A 382 19.46 4.64 3.04
C LYS A 382 20.76 4.40 3.82
N GLN A 383 20.65 3.85 5.03
CA GLN A 383 21.82 3.55 5.87
C GLN A 383 22.82 2.64 5.14
N LEU A 384 22.35 1.58 4.50
CA LEU A 384 23.19 0.64 3.74
C LEU A 384 23.86 1.30 2.53
N ALA A 385 23.13 2.16 1.82
CA ALA A 385 23.61 2.84 0.62
C ALA A 385 24.61 3.97 0.90
N GLU A 386 24.50 4.66 2.03
CA GLU A 386 25.24 5.91 2.28
C GLU A 386 26.49 5.73 3.15
N LYS A 387 26.60 4.63 3.91
CA LYS A 387 27.71 4.40 4.85
C LYS A 387 28.83 3.55 4.26
N GLU A 388 30.08 4.01 4.44
CA GLU A 388 31.30 3.34 3.95
C GLU A 388 31.52 1.96 4.57
N GLU A 389 31.20 1.79 5.85
CA GLU A 389 31.29 0.49 6.54
C GLU A 389 30.31 -0.56 6.01
N TYR A 390 29.34 -0.18 5.17
CA TYR A 390 28.30 -1.05 4.61
C TYR A 390 28.49 -1.23 3.10
N LEU A 391 27.58 -0.71 2.27
CA LEU A 391 27.50 -1.03 0.84
C LEU A 391 27.66 0.19 -0.07
N LYS A 392 28.09 1.35 0.45
CA LYS A 392 28.28 2.60 -0.32
C LYS A 392 29.16 2.42 -1.57
N ASN A 393 30.21 1.60 -1.46
CA ASN A 393 31.18 1.40 -2.54
C ASN A 393 30.78 0.30 -3.54
N TYR A 394 29.56 -0.23 -3.46
CA TYR A 394 29.08 -1.33 -4.28
C TYR A 394 27.84 -0.90 -5.09
N PRO A 395 28.00 -0.23 -6.24
CA PRO A 395 26.89 0.36 -7.00
C PRO A 395 25.95 -0.66 -7.65
N ASN A 396 26.37 -1.93 -7.76
CA ASN A 396 25.58 -3.07 -8.22
C ASN A 396 24.50 -3.51 -7.20
N PHE A 397 24.57 -3.03 -5.97
CA PHE A 397 23.57 -3.26 -4.94
C PHE A 397 22.53 -2.15 -5.05
N LYS A 398 21.31 -2.51 -5.47
CA LYS A 398 20.16 -1.59 -5.49
C LYS A 398 19.25 -1.87 -4.32
N TYR A 399 18.54 -0.84 -3.89
CA TYR A 399 17.72 -0.89 -2.70
C TYR A 399 16.29 -0.50 -3.05
N SER A 400 15.34 -1.18 -2.45
CA SER A 400 13.94 -0.76 -2.46
C SER A 400 13.27 -1.12 -1.15
N ASN A 401 12.21 -0.40 -0.83
CA ASN A 401 11.29 -0.86 0.20
C ASN A 401 10.19 -1.73 -0.42
N PHE A 402 9.56 -2.54 0.44
CA PHE A 402 8.53 -3.48 0.04
C PHE A 402 7.30 -2.85 -0.65
N GLU A 403 7.01 -1.59 -0.39
CA GLU A 403 5.90 -0.85 -1.00
C GLU A 403 6.27 -0.21 -2.33
N ALA A 404 7.46 0.41 -2.37
CA ALA A 404 7.96 1.11 -3.54
C ALA A 404 8.36 0.16 -4.67
N MET A 405 8.66 -1.11 -4.36
CA MET A 405 8.96 -2.11 -5.40
C MET A 405 7.72 -2.54 -6.20
N ARG A 406 6.52 -2.47 -5.61
CA ARG A 406 5.27 -2.90 -6.27
C ARG A 406 4.99 -1.97 -7.45
N GLY A 407 4.74 -2.54 -8.63
CA GLY A 407 4.50 -1.81 -9.88
C GLY A 407 5.77 -1.35 -10.63
N LYS A 408 6.98 -1.54 -10.08
CA LYS A 408 8.23 -1.16 -10.76
C LYS A 408 8.86 -2.30 -11.56
N ASN A 409 9.58 -1.92 -12.62
CA ASN A 409 10.22 -2.86 -13.56
C ASN A 409 11.76 -2.74 -13.59
N ASP A 410 12.32 -1.86 -12.76
CA ASP A 410 13.73 -1.44 -12.78
C ASP A 410 14.73 -2.59 -12.59
N TRP A 411 14.31 -3.67 -11.93
CA TRP A 411 15.17 -4.81 -11.55
C TRP A 411 14.89 -6.09 -12.34
N LYS A 412 14.13 -5.99 -13.44
CA LYS A 412 13.64 -7.15 -14.20
C LYS A 412 14.74 -8.14 -14.62
N ASP A 413 15.95 -7.64 -14.86
CA ASP A 413 17.09 -8.42 -15.37
C ASP A 413 18.04 -8.89 -14.25
N PHE A 414 17.83 -8.44 -13.01
CA PHE A 414 18.68 -8.81 -11.88
C PHE A 414 18.54 -10.30 -11.60
N LYS A 415 19.60 -10.92 -11.07
CA LYS A 415 19.63 -12.36 -10.75
C LYS A 415 19.38 -12.64 -9.28
N VAL A 416 19.67 -11.68 -8.40
CA VAL A 416 19.61 -11.88 -6.95
C VAL A 416 18.64 -10.88 -6.33
N CYS A 417 17.79 -11.37 -5.42
CA CYS A 417 16.98 -10.54 -4.54
C CYS A 417 17.17 -10.96 -3.07
N CYS A 418 17.54 -10.01 -2.23
CA CYS A 418 17.84 -10.22 -0.82
C CYS A 418 16.79 -9.56 0.08
N TYR A 419 16.16 -10.34 0.94
CA TYR A 419 15.17 -9.85 1.92
C TYR A 419 15.83 -9.74 3.29
N ILE A 420 16.21 -8.53 3.71
CA ILE A 420 16.93 -8.33 4.99
C ILE A 420 16.02 -7.81 6.11
N HIS A 421 14.71 -7.94 5.92
CA HIS A 421 13.70 -7.48 6.87
C HIS A 421 12.43 -8.34 6.78
N THR A 422 11.91 -8.75 7.94
CA THR A 422 10.56 -9.28 8.06
C THR A 422 9.57 -8.15 7.82
N TYR A 423 9.01 -8.07 6.61
CA TYR A 423 7.89 -7.19 6.31
C TYR A 423 6.73 -7.54 7.23
N ARG A 424 6.26 -6.57 8.01
CA ARG A 424 5.09 -6.68 8.87
C ARG A 424 4.67 -5.29 9.33
N TRP A 425 3.38 -5.00 9.28
CA TRP A 425 2.81 -3.78 9.82
C TRP A 425 2.57 -3.87 11.33
N THR A 426 2.19 -2.75 11.95
CA THR A 426 1.77 -2.74 13.36
C THR A 426 0.53 -3.62 13.54
N SER A 427 0.32 -4.17 14.74
CA SER A 427 -0.87 -4.98 15.02
C SER A 427 -2.18 -4.21 14.80
N ALA A 428 -2.20 -2.90 15.12
CA ALA A 428 -3.37 -2.05 14.88
C ALA A 428 -3.80 -2.05 13.41
N TYR A 429 -2.85 -2.10 12.46
CA TYR A 429 -3.17 -2.14 11.03
C TYR A 429 -4.00 -3.36 10.66
N TYR A 430 -3.64 -4.55 11.15
CA TYR A 430 -4.35 -5.78 10.80
C TYR A 430 -5.74 -5.85 11.45
N ILE A 431 -5.88 -5.29 12.66
CA ILE A 431 -7.18 -5.13 13.32
C ILE A 431 -8.07 -4.20 12.48
N PHE A 432 -7.58 -3.00 12.18
CA PHE A 432 -8.31 -2.02 11.36
C PHE A 432 -8.66 -2.56 9.97
N LEU A 433 -7.77 -3.34 9.35
CA LEU A 433 -8.03 -3.95 8.06
C LEU A 433 -9.20 -4.93 8.10
N TYR A 434 -9.23 -5.79 9.14
CA TYR A 434 -10.34 -6.71 9.35
C TYR A 434 -11.65 -5.98 9.61
N GLU A 435 -11.62 -4.99 10.52
CA GLU A 435 -12.80 -4.21 10.92
C GLU A 435 -13.40 -3.43 9.76
N TYR A 436 -12.55 -2.75 9.00
CA TYR A 436 -12.96 -1.96 7.84
C TYR A 436 -13.64 -2.80 6.77
N PHE A 437 -13.05 -3.93 6.38
CA PHE A 437 -13.59 -4.75 5.28
C PHE A 437 -14.76 -5.64 5.69
N ASN A 438 -14.97 -5.88 6.98
CA ASN A 438 -16.09 -6.67 7.49
C ASN A 438 -17.19 -5.82 8.14
N ASP A 439 -17.00 -4.51 8.24
CA ASP A 439 -17.92 -3.57 8.90
C ASP A 439 -18.26 -4.01 10.34
N VAL A 440 -17.22 -4.31 11.12
CA VAL A 440 -17.33 -4.76 12.52
C VAL A 440 -16.34 -4.04 13.42
N ILE A 441 -16.66 -3.96 14.71
CA ILE A 441 -15.72 -3.54 15.76
C ILE A 441 -15.47 -4.75 16.65
N LEU A 442 -14.22 -5.23 16.68
CA LEU A 442 -13.82 -6.36 17.50
C LEU A 442 -13.74 -5.95 18.98
N PRO A 443 -14.19 -6.81 19.90
CA PRO A 443 -13.98 -6.60 21.33
C PRO A 443 -12.50 -6.78 21.69
N ASP A 444 -12.06 -6.14 22.77
CA ASP A 444 -10.68 -6.15 23.25
C ASP A 444 -10.08 -7.56 23.43
N ASN A 445 -10.88 -8.54 23.85
CA ASN A 445 -10.45 -9.93 24.02
C ASN A 445 -10.02 -10.60 22.70
N ASP A 446 -10.46 -10.08 21.56
CA ASP A 446 -10.09 -10.57 20.23
C ASP A 446 -8.77 -9.93 19.73
N LEU A 447 -8.26 -8.91 20.43
CA LEU A 447 -7.08 -8.12 20.03
C LEU A 447 -5.77 -8.61 20.68
N ILE A 448 -5.79 -9.83 21.22
CA ILE A 448 -4.66 -10.45 21.92
C ILE A 448 -3.64 -11.01 20.92
N THR A 449 -2.36 -10.81 21.22
CA THR A 449 -1.24 -11.39 20.49
C THR A 449 -0.40 -12.30 21.38
N SER A 450 0.17 -13.36 20.83
CA SER A 450 1.04 -14.27 21.58
C SER A 450 2.04 -15.01 20.69
N ASN A 451 2.96 -15.74 21.31
CA ASN A 451 3.91 -16.62 20.60
C ASN A 451 3.24 -17.97 20.30
N ARG A 452 2.43 -18.01 19.24
CA ARG A 452 1.65 -19.19 18.83
C ARG A 452 2.55 -20.36 18.45
N LYS A 453 2.27 -21.54 18.99
CA LYS A 453 2.96 -22.80 18.64
C LYS A 453 2.33 -23.41 17.37
N PHE A 454 3.15 -23.60 16.36
CA PHE A 454 2.83 -24.27 15.11
C PHE A 454 3.46 -25.66 15.11
N VAL A 455 2.66 -26.70 14.87
CA VAL A 455 3.15 -28.07 14.74
C VAL A 455 3.20 -28.45 13.27
N PHE A 456 4.40 -28.73 12.77
CA PHE A 456 4.59 -29.20 11.40
C PHE A 456 4.22 -30.68 11.27
N LYS A 457 3.93 -31.16 10.05
CA LYS A 457 3.71 -32.60 9.76
C LYS A 457 4.84 -33.49 10.27
N SER A 458 6.05 -32.95 10.39
CA SER A 458 7.22 -33.60 10.99
C SER A 458 7.21 -33.70 12.53
N LYS A 459 6.11 -33.35 13.19
CA LYS A 459 5.95 -33.23 14.66
C LYS A 459 6.91 -32.25 15.34
N LYS A 460 7.66 -31.44 14.59
CA LYS A 460 8.43 -30.33 15.12
C LYS A 460 7.48 -29.17 15.43
N SER A 461 7.63 -28.53 16.59
CA SER A 461 6.89 -27.31 16.93
C SER A 461 7.77 -26.07 16.84
N LYS A 462 7.22 -24.94 16.36
CA LYS A 462 7.86 -23.62 16.48
C LYS A 462 6.88 -22.59 17.01
N SER A 463 7.37 -21.65 17.81
CA SER A 463 6.61 -20.45 18.16
C SER A 463 6.89 -19.34 17.16
N GLU A 464 5.84 -18.70 16.65
CA GLU A 464 5.93 -17.40 15.97
C GLU A 464 4.96 -16.44 16.63
N TRP A 465 5.32 -15.15 16.71
CA TRP A 465 4.43 -14.13 17.23
C TRP A 465 3.30 -13.86 16.23
N GLY A 466 2.05 -13.76 16.71
CA GLY A 466 0.89 -13.41 15.90
C GLY A 466 -0.37 -13.18 16.74
N PHE A 467 -1.51 -12.98 16.09
CA PHE A 467 -2.81 -12.83 16.74
C PHE A 467 -3.35 -14.17 17.20
N GLU A 468 -4.00 -14.20 18.38
CA GLU A 468 -4.70 -15.39 18.87
C GLU A 468 -5.97 -15.67 18.05
N LYS A 469 -6.69 -14.60 17.67
CA LYS A 469 -7.78 -14.67 16.70
C LYS A 469 -7.25 -15.09 15.33
N GLU A 470 -7.82 -16.16 14.77
CA GLU A 470 -7.29 -16.78 13.56
C GLU A 470 -7.39 -15.86 12.36
N GLU A 471 -8.53 -15.17 12.18
CA GLU A 471 -8.79 -14.33 11.03
C GLU A 471 -7.79 -13.16 10.93
N LEU A 472 -7.46 -12.54 12.07
CA LEU A 472 -6.42 -11.49 12.13
C LEU A 472 -5.03 -12.05 11.81
N ASN A 473 -4.73 -13.25 12.28
CA ASN A 473 -3.46 -13.90 12.02
C ASN A 473 -3.31 -14.31 10.55
N GLU A 474 -4.37 -14.81 9.93
CA GLU A 474 -4.39 -15.16 8.51
C GLU A 474 -4.26 -13.91 7.61
N ILE A 475 -4.92 -12.81 7.97
CA ILE A 475 -4.73 -11.51 7.31
C ILE A 475 -3.27 -11.07 7.41
N MET A 476 -2.68 -11.10 8.61
CA MET A 476 -1.27 -10.75 8.81
C MET A 476 -0.34 -11.63 7.95
N LEU A 477 -0.47 -12.95 8.03
CA LEU A 477 0.41 -13.88 7.30
C LEU A 477 0.25 -13.76 5.78
N SER A 478 -0.96 -13.54 5.28
CA SER A 478 -1.23 -13.41 3.85
C SER A 478 -0.74 -12.07 3.28
N ASP A 479 -0.85 -10.96 4.01
CA ASP A 479 -0.24 -9.67 3.68
C ASP A 479 1.30 -9.77 3.62
N MET A 480 1.91 -10.39 4.64
CA MET A 480 3.35 -10.65 4.67
C MET A 480 3.81 -11.48 3.47
N SER A 481 3.05 -12.53 3.15
CA SER A 481 3.32 -13.41 2.01
C SER A 481 3.13 -12.68 0.68
N SER A 482 2.13 -11.81 0.57
CA SER A 482 1.86 -11.00 -0.62
C SER A 482 3.04 -10.07 -0.92
N SER A 483 3.52 -9.37 0.11
CA SER A 483 4.68 -8.49 0.01
C SER A 483 5.93 -9.25 -0.43
N MET A 484 6.22 -10.40 0.20
CA MET A 484 7.37 -11.22 -0.17
C MET A 484 7.25 -11.76 -1.60
N TYR A 485 6.08 -12.30 -1.97
CA TYR A 485 5.79 -12.81 -3.31
C TYR A 485 5.97 -11.74 -4.40
N GLN A 486 5.51 -10.51 -4.14
CA GLN A 486 5.69 -9.39 -5.08
C GLN A 486 7.17 -9.10 -5.35
N GLY A 487 8.03 -9.22 -4.35
CA GLY A 487 9.48 -9.09 -4.52
C GLY A 487 10.07 -10.19 -5.41
N LEU A 488 9.57 -11.42 -5.31
CA LEU A 488 10.03 -12.55 -6.14
C LEU A 488 9.82 -12.29 -7.63
N LYS A 489 8.83 -11.45 -7.96
CA LYS A 489 8.44 -11.12 -9.34
C LYS A 489 9.17 -9.91 -9.91
N ARG A 490 10.07 -9.28 -9.15
CA ARG A 490 10.81 -8.09 -9.60
C ARG A 490 12.15 -8.41 -10.24
N VAL A 491 12.71 -9.58 -9.98
CA VAL A 491 13.99 -10.05 -10.54
C VAL A 491 13.76 -11.24 -11.48
N GLN A 492 14.64 -11.42 -12.48
CA GLN A 492 14.49 -12.42 -13.55
C GLN A 492 13.05 -12.50 -14.11
N ARG A 493 12.49 -11.38 -14.55
CA ARG A 493 11.07 -11.28 -14.95
C ARG A 493 10.82 -11.96 -16.30
N ASN A 494 10.65 -13.27 -16.27
CA ASN A 494 10.32 -14.11 -17.43
C ASN A 494 9.51 -15.36 -16.98
N LYS A 495 9.16 -16.26 -17.90
CA LYS A 495 8.34 -17.46 -17.60
C LYS A 495 9.07 -18.55 -16.81
N GLN A 496 10.40 -18.58 -16.84
CA GLN A 496 11.23 -19.59 -16.19
C GLN A 496 12.43 -18.93 -15.47
N PRO A 497 12.17 -18.12 -14.43
CA PRO A 497 13.22 -17.41 -13.70
C PRO A 497 14.29 -18.34 -13.15
N LYS A 498 15.55 -17.89 -13.26
CA LYS A 498 16.73 -18.51 -12.65
C LYS A 498 17.33 -17.56 -11.60
N ALA A 499 16.50 -17.15 -10.64
CA ALA A 499 16.86 -16.17 -9.63
C ALA A 499 17.36 -16.83 -8.34
N ILE A 500 18.18 -16.10 -7.59
CA ILE A 500 18.55 -16.42 -6.21
C ILE A 500 17.77 -15.48 -5.29
N PHE A 501 17.00 -16.07 -4.39
CA PHE A 501 16.23 -15.36 -3.37
C PHE A 501 16.85 -15.67 -2.02
N ASP A 502 17.55 -14.68 -1.47
CA ASP A 502 18.27 -14.80 -0.20
C ASP A 502 17.46 -14.12 0.92
N VAL A 503 16.90 -14.91 1.83
CA VAL A 503 15.81 -14.47 2.72
C VAL A 503 16.22 -14.57 4.19
N PHE A 504 16.27 -13.41 4.85
CA PHE A 504 16.61 -13.27 6.27
C PHE A 504 15.36 -12.94 7.09
N THR A 505 14.78 -13.95 7.74
CA THR A 505 13.59 -13.79 8.59
C THR A 505 13.45 -14.95 9.56
N ASP A 506 12.66 -14.79 10.60
CA ASP A 506 12.24 -15.86 11.49
C ASP A 506 10.80 -16.34 11.23
N SER A 507 10.07 -15.68 10.31
CA SER A 507 8.70 -16.05 9.92
C SER A 507 8.69 -17.14 8.85
N ILE A 508 8.59 -18.39 9.28
CA ILE A 508 8.64 -19.56 8.40
C ILE A 508 7.29 -19.76 7.71
N ASN A 509 6.19 -19.45 8.38
CA ASN A 509 4.86 -19.54 7.79
C ASN A 509 4.76 -18.67 6.53
N THR A 510 5.28 -17.44 6.57
CA THR A 510 5.35 -16.55 5.40
C THR A 510 6.11 -17.19 4.24
N ILE A 511 7.29 -17.77 4.51
CA ILE A 511 8.08 -18.44 3.48
C ILE A 511 7.34 -19.65 2.91
N MET A 512 6.72 -20.46 3.76
CA MET A 512 5.99 -21.66 3.34
C MET A 512 4.78 -21.30 2.47
N THR A 513 4.04 -20.25 2.81
CA THR A 513 2.95 -19.73 1.99
C THR A 513 3.47 -19.25 0.64
N VAL A 514 4.55 -18.46 0.61
CA VAL A 514 5.16 -17.99 -0.64
C VAL A 514 5.64 -19.17 -1.52
N LYS A 515 6.27 -20.19 -0.93
CA LYS A 515 6.69 -21.41 -1.64
C LYS A 515 5.53 -22.25 -2.17
N LYS A 516 4.37 -22.22 -1.51
CA LYS A 516 3.15 -22.92 -1.95
C LYS A 516 2.46 -22.15 -3.09
N THR A 517 2.46 -20.83 -3.01
CA THR A 517 1.83 -19.95 -4.01
C THR A 517 2.66 -19.84 -5.29
N ALA A 518 3.98 -19.75 -5.17
CA ALA A 518 4.88 -19.77 -6.33
C ALA A 518 5.16 -21.22 -6.74
N ILE A 519 5.28 -21.49 -8.04
CA ILE A 519 5.60 -22.83 -8.55
C ILE A 519 7.08 -23.13 -8.28
N TRP A 520 7.41 -23.68 -7.11
CA TRP A 520 8.79 -23.95 -6.70
C TRP A 520 9.22 -25.40 -6.84
N ASN A 521 8.28 -26.33 -7.06
CA ASN A 521 8.51 -27.74 -7.40
C ASN A 521 7.15 -28.34 -7.80
N ARG A 522 7.01 -28.86 -9.02
CA ARG A 522 5.95 -29.82 -9.37
C ARG A 522 6.48 -31.21 -9.09
N ASN A 523 6.44 -31.65 -7.83
CA ASN A 523 6.62 -33.05 -7.43
C ASN A 523 5.85 -33.30 -6.14
#